data_AF-A0A359CI30-F1
#
_entry.id   AF-A0A359CI30-F1
#
_cell.length_a   1.000
_cell.length_b   1.000
_cell.length_c   1.000
_cell.angle_alpha   90.00
_cell.angle_beta   90.00
_cell.angle_gamma   90.00
#
_symmetry.space_group_name_H-M   'P 1'
#
loop_
_entity.id
_entity.type
_entity.pdbx_description
1 polymer ?
#
loop_
_entity_poly.entity_id
_entity_poly.type
_entity_poly.pdbx_seq_one_letter_code
_entity_poly.pdbx_strand_id
1 'polypeptide(L)'
;MKRFIIFIFAFALIFESFSQEQKITNSDIRQSVASSFSAIYQEIMQHPGRITVDSTALNDRKKSIELFAGLSLSYMPMREETVKRLYDSVRYYLPTDKKKFAI
;
A
#
# COMPACT_ATOMS: atom_id res chain seq x y z
N MET A 1 15.89 37.49 25.65
CA MET A 1 14.82 36.47 25.73
C MET A 1 13.89 36.47 24.51
N LYS A 2 13.47 37.63 23.96
CA LYS A 2 12.56 37.69 22.79
C LYS A 2 13.10 37.07 21.49
N ARG A 3 14.42 37.11 21.26
CA ARG A 3 15.07 36.53 20.06
C ARG A 3 15.09 34.99 20.05
N PHE A 4 15.09 34.35 21.22
CA PHE A 4 15.04 32.88 21.32
C PHE A 4 13.64 32.32 21.03
N ILE A 5 12.58 33.08 21.30
CA ILE A 5 11.19 32.68 21.01
C ILE A 5 10.96 32.52 19.50
N ILE A 6 11.59 33.36 18.67
CA ILE A 6 11.46 33.32 17.21
C ILE A 6 12.07 32.03 16.65
N PHE A 7 13.20 31.56 17.20
CA PHE A 7 13.83 30.30 16.78
C PHE A 7 13.00 29.06 17.15
N ILE A 8 12.34 29.07 18.30
CA ILE A 8 11.44 27.97 18.71
C ILE A 8 10.20 27.90 17.81
N PHE A 9 9.66 29.06 17.42
CA PHE A 9 8.50 29.12 16.53
C PHE A 9 8.85 28.68 15.10
N ALA A 10 10.03 29.03 14.59
CA ALA A 10 10.53 28.58 13.30
C ALA A 10 10.78 27.06 13.26
N PHE A 11 11.22 26.46 14.38
CA PHE A 11 11.43 25.01 14.49
C PHE A 11 10.11 24.23 14.51
N ALA A 12 9.06 24.77 15.13
CA ALA A 12 7.73 24.15 15.18
C ALA A 12 7.06 24.05 13.80
N LEU A 13 7.25 25.05 12.93
CA LEU A 13 6.68 25.05 11.57
C LEU A 13 7.31 23.99 10.65
N ILE A 14 8.57 23.61 10.90
CA ILE A 14 9.26 22.57 10.11
C ILE A 14 8.74 21.17 10.51
N PHE A 15 8.33 20.98 11.77
CA PHE A 15 7.78 19.71 12.26
C PHE A 15 6.39 19.39 11.71
N GLU A 16 5.53 20.38 11.50
CA GLU A 16 4.21 20.17 10.88
C GLU A 16 4.34 19.71 9.43
N SER A 17 5.33 20.22 8.69
CA SER A 17 5.58 19.85 7.29
C SER A 17 6.06 18.39 7.13
N PHE A 18 6.70 17.82 8.15
CA PHE A 18 7.18 16.43 8.15
C PHE A 18 6.14 15.43 8.68
N SER A 19 5.12 15.94 9.40
CA SER A 19 4.02 15.15 9.96
C SER A 19 2.85 15.00 8.99
N GLN A 20 3.00 15.48 7.76
CA GLN A 20 2.16 15.13 6.62
C GLN A 20 2.61 13.78 6.03
N GLU A 21 3.01 12.84 6.89
CA GLU A 21 3.16 11.44 6.53
C GLU A 21 1.76 10.98 6.09
N GLN A 22 1.64 10.81 4.79
CA GLN A 22 0.44 10.58 4.02
C GLN A 22 -0.57 9.76 4.84
N LYS A 23 -1.68 10.38 5.22
CA LYS A 23 -2.80 9.72 5.91
C LYS A 23 -3.51 8.80 4.90
N ILE A 24 -2.79 7.81 4.38
CA ILE A 24 -3.28 6.83 3.42
C ILE A 24 -4.35 6.04 4.14
N THR A 25 -5.61 6.26 3.77
CA THR A 25 -6.72 5.50 4.33
C THR A 25 -6.70 4.08 3.77
N ASN A 26 -7.30 3.13 4.47
CA ASN A 26 -7.33 1.74 4.01
C ASN A 26 -8.01 1.61 2.62
N SER A 27 -8.99 2.47 2.32
CA SER A 27 -9.60 2.58 0.99
C SER A 27 -8.61 2.98 -0.11
N ASP A 28 -7.69 3.92 0.19
CA ASP A 28 -6.70 4.38 -0.79
C ASP A 28 -5.69 3.29 -1.11
N ILE A 29 -5.28 2.51 -0.10
CA ILE A 29 -4.39 1.34 -0.28
C ILE A 29 -5.07 0.31 -1.19
N ARG A 30 -6.32 -0.06 -0.86
CA ARG A 30 -7.07 -1.05 -1.65
C ARG A 30 -7.20 -0.64 -3.11
N GLN A 31 -7.53 0.62 -3.37
CA GLN A 31 -7.67 1.12 -4.73
C GLN A 31 -6.33 1.13 -5.47
N SER A 32 -5.24 1.49 -4.80
CA SER A 32 -3.90 1.50 -5.38
C SER A 32 -3.40 0.09 -5.70
N VAL A 33 -3.60 -0.86 -4.78
CA VAL A 33 -3.29 -2.28 -5.00
C VAL A 33 -4.14 -2.86 -6.12
N ALA A 34 -5.45 -2.60 -6.14
CA ALA A 34 -6.36 -3.06 -7.20
C ALA A 34 -5.95 -2.53 -8.58
N SER A 35 -5.53 -1.27 -8.66
CA SER A 35 -5.06 -0.65 -9.91
C SER A 35 -3.76 -1.30 -10.38
N SER A 36 -2.81 -1.52 -9.47
CA SER A 36 -1.56 -2.19 -9.79
C SER A 36 -1.76 -3.65 -10.22
N PHE A 37 -2.63 -4.39 -9.53
CA PHE A 37 -2.99 -5.76 -9.90
C PHE A 37 -3.68 -5.80 -11.27
N SER A 38 -4.52 -4.82 -11.58
CA SER A 38 -5.15 -4.70 -12.91
C SER A 38 -4.10 -4.48 -14.01
N ALA A 39 -3.08 -3.65 -13.77
CA ALA A 39 -2.00 -3.44 -14.73
C ALA A 39 -1.17 -4.72 -14.94
N ILE A 40 -0.79 -5.42 -13.87
CA ILE A 40 -0.07 -6.71 -13.95
C ILE A 40 -0.90 -7.74 -14.71
N TYR A 41 -2.21 -7.80 -14.43
CA TYR A 41 -3.12 -8.71 -15.10
C TYR A 41 -3.21 -8.42 -16.60
N GLN A 42 -3.39 -7.17 -17.00
CA GLN A 42 -3.46 -6.77 -18.40
C GLN A 42 -2.16 -7.08 -19.16
N GLU A 43 -1.02 -6.88 -18.52
CA GLU A 43 0.29 -7.20 -19.09
C GLU A 43 0.44 -8.71 -19.36
N ILE A 44 0.07 -9.55 -18.38
CA ILE A 44 0.23 -11.01 -18.47
C ILE A 44 -0.79 -11.63 -19.41
N MET A 45 -2.05 -11.20 -19.31
CA MET A 45 -3.16 -11.83 -20.03
C MET A 45 -3.33 -11.26 -21.45
N GLN A 46 -2.68 -10.13 -21.76
CA GLN A 46 -2.77 -9.44 -23.06
C GLN A 46 -4.20 -9.08 -23.47
N HIS A 47 -5.10 -8.90 -22.52
CA HIS A 47 -6.46 -8.46 -22.76
C HIS A 47 -6.94 -7.49 -21.67
N PRO A 48 -7.96 -6.67 -21.95
CA PRO A 48 -8.56 -5.82 -20.93
C PRO A 48 -9.08 -6.65 -19.76
N GLY A 49 -8.80 -6.20 -18.54
CA GLY A 49 -9.24 -6.84 -17.31
C GLY A 49 -9.05 -5.93 -16.13
N ARG A 50 -9.91 -6.07 -15.12
CA ARG A 50 -9.84 -5.30 -13.88
C ARG A 50 -9.87 -6.24 -12.69
N ILE A 51 -8.92 -6.06 -11.80
CA ILE A 51 -8.88 -6.75 -10.51
C ILE A 51 -9.47 -5.83 -9.46
N THR A 52 -10.34 -6.37 -8.62
CA THR A 52 -10.84 -5.70 -7.42
C THR A 52 -10.11 -6.22 -6.19
N VAL A 53 -9.94 -5.36 -5.19
CA VAL A 53 -9.54 -5.76 -3.84
C VAL A 53 -10.72 -5.44 -2.94
N ASP A 54 -11.40 -6.49 -2.49
CA ASP A 54 -12.70 -6.44 -1.83
C ASP A 54 -12.57 -6.14 -0.33
N SER A 55 -11.48 -6.59 0.29
CA SER A 55 -11.10 -6.25 1.66
C SER A 55 -9.64 -6.58 1.96
N THR A 56 -9.14 -6.03 3.06
CA THR A 56 -7.83 -6.38 3.63
C THR A 56 -8.01 -6.66 5.11
N ALA A 57 -7.42 -7.74 5.62
CA ALA A 57 -7.42 -8.05 7.04
C ALA A 57 -6.01 -8.01 7.60
N LEU A 58 -5.86 -7.43 8.79
CA LEU A 58 -4.60 -7.46 9.54
C LEU A 58 -4.70 -8.53 10.62
N ASN A 59 -3.79 -9.50 10.58
CA ASN A 59 -3.65 -10.50 11.63
C ASN A 59 -2.48 -10.12 12.56
N ASP A 60 -2.78 -9.37 13.62
CA ASP A 60 -1.75 -8.91 14.55
C ASP A 60 -1.04 -10.02 15.31
N ARG A 61 -1.69 -11.18 15.49
CA ARG A 61 -1.11 -12.35 16.16
C ARG A 61 -0.08 -13.05 15.26
N LYS A 62 -0.43 -13.26 13.99
CA LYS A 62 0.44 -13.91 13.01
C LYS A 62 1.39 -12.94 12.30
N LYS A 63 1.26 -11.63 12.56
CA LYS A 63 1.97 -10.56 11.86
C LYS A 63 1.84 -10.70 10.34
N SER A 64 0.62 -10.98 9.87
CA SER A 64 0.29 -11.15 8.45
C SER A 64 -0.80 -10.19 7.99
N ILE A 65 -0.83 -9.92 6.70
CA ILE A 65 -1.82 -9.11 6.00
C ILE A 65 -2.47 -10.01 4.97
N GLU A 66 -3.78 -10.16 5.06
CA GLU A 66 -4.56 -10.97 4.14
C GLU A 66 -5.30 -10.04 3.17
N LEU A 67 -5.19 -10.30 1.88
CA LEU A 67 -5.90 -9.56 0.83
C LEU A 67 -6.94 -10.44 0.19
N PHE A 68 -8.17 -9.93 0.12
CA PHE A 68 -9.28 -10.59 -0.57
C PHE A 68 -9.49 -9.87 -1.89
N ALA A 69 -9.17 -10.54 -2.98
CA ALA A 69 -9.27 -10.00 -4.33
C ALA A 69 -10.33 -10.73 -5.16
N GLY A 70 -10.85 -10.04 -6.16
CA GLY A 70 -11.87 -10.58 -7.06
C GLY A 70 -11.36 -11.80 -7.85
N LEU A 71 -12.30 -12.67 -8.23
CA LEU A 71 -12.04 -13.95 -8.87
C LEU A 71 -11.18 -13.86 -10.15
N SER A 72 -11.22 -12.73 -10.84
CA SER A 72 -10.37 -12.46 -12.01
C SER A 72 -8.89 -12.72 -11.75
N LEU A 73 -8.40 -12.44 -10.54
CA LEU A 73 -6.99 -12.67 -10.18
C LEU A 73 -6.64 -14.16 -10.20
N SER A 74 -7.57 -15.04 -9.83
CA SER A 74 -7.37 -16.49 -9.80
C SER A 74 -7.19 -17.12 -11.19
N TYR A 75 -7.63 -16.44 -12.25
CA TYR A 75 -7.43 -16.89 -13.63
C TYR A 75 -6.08 -16.48 -14.21
N MET A 76 -5.33 -15.62 -13.52
CA MET A 76 -4.00 -15.20 -13.96
C MET A 76 -2.95 -16.27 -13.62
N PRO A 77 -2.01 -16.59 -14.53
CA PRO A 77 -0.91 -17.50 -14.24
C PRO A 77 -0.05 -17.05 -13.03
N MET A 78 -0.06 -17.83 -11.95
CA MET A 78 0.67 -17.55 -10.71
C MET A 78 2.10 -18.12 -10.75
N ARG A 79 2.91 -17.60 -11.67
CA ARG A 79 4.34 -17.91 -11.71
C ARG A 79 5.09 -17.16 -10.60
N GLU A 80 6.26 -17.63 -10.20
CA GLU A 80 7.02 -17.07 -9.06
C GLU A 80 7.30 -15.58 -9.25
N GLU A 81 7.68 -15.15 -10.45
CA GLU A 81 7.92 -13.76 -10.80
C GLU A 81 6.65 -12.90 -10.68
N THR A 82 5.50 -13.44 -11.08
CA THR A 82 4.21 -12.78 -10.99
C THR A 82 3.80 -12.60 -9.53
N VAL A 83 3.90 -13.67 -8.74
CA VAL A 83 3.58 -13.65 -7.31
C VAL A 83 4.46 -12.65 -6.57
N LYS A 84 5.77 -12.67 -6.85
CA LYS A 84 6.71 -11.69 -6.30
C LYS A 84 6.30 -10.26 -6.65
N ARG A 85 5.93 -9.99 -7.91
CA ARG A 85 5.51 -8.66 -8.36
C ARG A 85 4.21 -8.20 -7.68
N LEU A 86 3.26 -9.11 -7.45
CA LEU A 86 2.06 -8.83 -6.67
C LEU A 86 2.41 -8.46 -5.22
N TYR A 87 3.27 -9.24 -4.56
CA TYR A 87 3.70 -8.95 -3.18
C TYR A 87 4.48 -7.64 -3.06
N ASP A 88 5.39 -7.37 -4.00
CA ASP A 88 6.14 -6.12 -4.05
C ASP A 88 5.19 -4.92 -4.23
N SER A 89 4.16 -5.06 -5.07
CA SER A 89 3.10 -4.05 -5.24
C SER A 89 2.32 -3.81 -3.95
N VAL A 90 1.88 -4.86 -3.26
CA VAL A 90 1.18 -4.71 -1.97
C VAL A 90 2.08 -3.99 -0.96
N ARG A 91 3.33 -4.44 -0.82
CA ARG A 91 4.29 -3.90 0.14
C ARG A 91 4.66 -2.44 -0.15
N TYR A 92 4.64 -2.03 -1.41
CA TYR A 92 4.86 -0.64 -1.81
C TYR A 92 3.80 0.30 -1.21
N TYR A 93 2.52 -0.06 -1.31
CA TYR A 93 1.40 0.77 -0.85
C TYR A 93 1.07 0.63 0.65
N LEU A 94 1.66 -0.34 1.35
CA LEU A 94 1.45 -0.49 2.79
C LEU A 94 2.10 0.65 3.59
N PRO A 95 1.49 1.08 4.71
CA PRO A 95 2.12 2.00 5.65
C PRO A 95 3.43 1.41 6.20
N THR A 96 4.39 2.29 6.49
CA THR A 96 5.76 1.91 6.90
C THR A 96 5.78 0.93 8.07
N ASP A 97 4.92 1.11 9.07
CA ASP A 97 4.82 0.24 10.25
C ASP A 97 4.28 -1.16 9.95
N LYS A 98 3.58 -1.33 8.81
CA LYS A 98 3.00 -2.59 8.34
C LYS A 98 3.86 -3.33 7.31
N LYS A 99 4.85 -2.69 6.69
CA LYS A 99 5.68 -3.33 5.65
C LYS A 99 6.41 -4.60 6.13
N LYS A 100 6.69 -4.72 7.42
CA LYS A 100 7.33 -5.91 8.03
C LYS A 100 6.44 -7.14 8.14
N PHE A 101 5.13 -6.99 7.93
CA PHE A 101 4.18 -8.10 8.07
C PHE A 101 4.31 -9.03 6.86
N ALA A 102 4.06 -10.31 7.08
CA ALA A 102 3.90 -11.29 6.02
C ALA A 102 2.67 -10.93 5.18
N ILE A 103 2.67 -11.28 3.90
CA ILE A 103 1.55 -11.10 2.96
C ILE A 103 1.20 -12.50 2.46
#